data_AF-A0A7W4F0K3-F1
#
_entry.id   AF-A0A7W4F0K3-F1
#
_cell.length_a   1.000
_cell.length_b   1.000
_cell.length_c   1.000
_cell.angle_alpha   90.00
_cell.angle_beta   90.00
_cell.angle_gamma   90.00
#
_symmetry.space_group_name_H-M   'P 1'
#
loop_
_entity.id
_entity.type
_entity.pdbx_description
1 polymer ?
#
loop_
_entity_poly.entity_id
_entity_poly.type
_entity_poly.pdbx_seq_one_letter_code
_entity_poly.pdbx_strand_id
1 'polypeptide(L)'
;MNAHEKHSIKQYLRAADYLTVGQIFLGENHLLKKELTFSDIKSRILGHWGSGPGINFAYAHLSYSAKKHDKDMMFVLGPGHGFPALQANLFLEGTLANFDPSMETNLDGIRKLCREFSWPYGFPSHSNPETPGVILEGGELGYALSTSYGAAMDNPDLTVACLIGDGEAETGPTAGAWHLNKLLNPRKDGVVLPILHLNGYKISAPTVFGRMSNYELMTLFSGYGYEPRIVDATKDGVDPHDEMANALEWAHNLVAEIRASTNTEAPRMPMIIMRTLKGWTGPKFVEGNKIEGNCLAHQTVLSEAKSDPEQLKILNQWLKSYKFDELFNEATGFGDFVKDILPEQLEKRLGMSPHARGGATVYRPLVLPDVEQFAEDAEIPGTIGSSSMRRAGAYLTEVFRLNAESKNFRFMSPDETYSNKLDEIFRATSRSWQWPIMEWDKDLSRD
;
A
#
# COMPACT_ATOMS: atom_id res chain seq x y z
N MET A 1 5.35 -1.61 -22.50
CA MET A 1 5.26 -0.14 -22.67
C MET A 1 5.95 0.25 -23.97
N ASN A 2 5.48 1.26 -24.68
CA ASN A 2 6.18 1.81 -25.84
C ASN A 2 7.42 2.64 -25.39
N ALA A 3 8.25 3.07 -26.34
CA ALA A 3 9.49 3.78 -26.03
C ALA A 3 9.28 5.12 -25.30
N HIS A 4 8.20 5.84 -25.64
CA HIS A 4 7.85 7.11 -25.01
C HIS A 4 7.38 6.90 -23.56
N GLU A 5 6.46 5.97 -23.32
CA GLU A 5 6.01 5.61 -21.97
C GLU A 5 7.17 5.19 -21.07
N LYS A 6 8.13 4.43 -21.61
CA LYS A 6 9.36 4.04 -20.89
C LYS A 6 10.27 5.21 -20.58
N HIS A 7 10.30 6.23 -21.44
CA HIS A 7 11.03 7.45 -21.16
C HIS A 7 10.34 8.24 -20.04
N SER A 8 9.02 8.42 -20.14
CA SER A 8 8.23 9.16 -19.17
C SER A 8 8.25 8.53 -17.78
N ILE A 9 8.17 7.20 -17.67
CA ILE A 9 8.25 6.54 -16.36
C ILE A 9 9.63 6.69 -15.71
N LYS A 10 10.71 6.72 -16.50
CA LYS A 10 12.07 6.98 -16.00
C LYS A 10 12.20 8.42 -15.49
N GLN A 11 11.59 9.38 -16.18
CA GLN A 11 11.53 10.79 -15.72
C GLN A 11 10.71 10.91 -14.43
N TYR A 12 9.55 10.27 -14.37
CA TYR A 12 8.69 10.24 -13.17
C TYR A 12 9.44 9.70 -11.96
N LEU A 13 10.11 8.54 -12.11
CA LEU A 13 10.87 7.92 -11.02
C LEU A 13 12.02 8.79 -10.55
N ARG A 14 12.79 9.40 -11.48
CA ARG A 14 13.85 10.35 -11.10
C ARG A 14 13.30 11.54 -10.34
N ALA A 15 12.12 12.06 -10.71
CA ALA A 15 11.48 13.16 -10.00
C ALA A 15 11.04 12.74 -8.59
N ALA A 16 10.37 11.60 -8.47
CA ALA A 16 9.92 11.06 -7.19
C ALA A 16 11.09 10.73 -6.26
N ASP A 17 12.15 10.09 -6.78
CA ASP A 17 13.36 9.77 -6.02
C ASP A 17 14.08 11.05 -5.57
N TYR A 18 14.24 12.04 -6.46
CA TYR A 18 14.82 13.33 -6.09
C TYR A 18 14.04 14.01 -4.97
N LEU A 19 12.70 14.08 -5.07
CA LEU A 19 11.84 14.69 -4.04
C LEU A 19 11.88 13.88 -2.73
N THR A 20 12.04 12.56 -2.80
CA THR A 20 12.22 11.69 -1.62
C THR A 20 13.50 12.06 -0.88
N VAL A 21 14.62 12.21 -1.61
CA VAL A 21 15.91 12.63 -1.02
C VAL A 21 15.84 14.08 -0.53
N GLY A 22 15.20 14.97 -1.29
CA GLY A 22 14.97 16.36 -0.94
C GLY A 22 14.30 16.53 0.41
N GLN A 23 13.23 15.76 0.66
CA GLN A 23 12.54 15.71 1.95
C GLN A 23 13.45 15.28 3.11
N ILE A 24 14.36 14.33 2.90
CA ILE A 24 15.22 13.82 3.97
C ILE A 24 16.33 14.82 4.32
N PHE A 25 16.93 15.47 3.31
CA PHE A 25 18.19 16.20 3.49
C PHE A 25 18.07 17.73 3.37
N LEU A 26 17.24 18.26 2.47
CA LEU A 26 17.30 19.66 2.07
C LEU A 26 16.43 20.55 2.94
N GLY A 27 17.03 21.58 3.53
CA GLY A 27 16.33 22.70 4.17
C GLY A 27 16.21 23.92 3.24
N GLU A 28 17.16 24.08 2.31
CA GLU A 28 17.19 25.12 1.29
C GLU A 28 17.73 24.56 -0.04
N ASN A 29 17.81 25.39 -1.09
CA ASN A 29 18.35 25.01 -2.41
C ASN A 29 17.67 23.76 -3.04
N HIS A 30 16.34 23.68 -2.91
CA HIS A 30 15.54 22.51 -3.30
C HIS A 30 15.59 22.13 -4.79
N LEU A 31 16.04 23.03 -5.67
CA LEU A 31 16.21 22.77 -7.10
C LEU A 31 17.66 22.48 -7.52
N LEU A 32 18.60 22.48 -6.56
CA LEU A 32 20.03 22.25 -6.83
C LEU A 32 20.63 23.20 -7.87
N LYS A 33 20.21 24.48 -7.88
CA LYS A 33 20.71 25.49 -8.84
C LYS A 33 22.20 25.80 -8.67
N LYS A 34 22.74 25.53 -7.48
CA LYS A 34 24.15 25.64 -7.11
C LYS A 34 24.56 24.37 -6.35
N GLU A 35 25.87 24.12 -6.29
CA GLU A 35 26.42 23.09 -5.39
C GLU A 35 25.87 23.25 -3.98
N LEU A 36 25.53 22.15 -3.33
CA LEU A 36 25.06 22.18 -1.95
C LEU A 36 26.17 22.66 -1.02
N THR A 37 25.75 23.43 -0.02
CA THR A 37 26.56 23.87 1.11
C THR A 37 25.94 23.34 2.40
N PHE A 38 26.69 23.33 3.51
CA PHE A 38 26.18 22.87 4.81
C PHE A 38 24.93 23.64 5.31
N SER A 39 24.74 24.89 4.87
CA SER A 39 23.55 25.68 5.18
C SER A 39 22.30 25.21 4.42
N ASP A 40 22.46 24.50 3.31
CA ASP A 40 21.33 23.97 2.53
C ASP A 40 20.78 22.67 3.15
N ILE A 41 21.52 22.03 4.07
CA ILE A 41 21.15 20.77 4.71
C ILE A 41 20.38 21.02 6.01
N LYS A 42 19.32 20.24 6.25
CA LYS A 42 18.53 20.28 7.49
C LYS A 42 19.41 20.16 8.73
N SER A 43 19.01 20.83 9.82
CA SER A 43 19.73 20.76 11.10
C SER A 43 19.74 19.38 11.72
N ARG A 44 18.68 18.59 11.46
CA ARG A 44 18.56 17.20 11.85
C ARG A 44 18.07 16.42 10.64
N ILE A 45 18.84 15.42 10.23
CA ILE A 45 18.49 14.55 9.11
C ILE A 45 17.68 13.40 9.68
N LEU A 46 16.41 13.29 9.27
CA LEU A 46 15.46 12.29 9.73
C LEU A 46 14.72 11.72 8.53
N GLY A 47 14.42 10.43 8.57
CA GLY A 47 13.69 9.72 7.53
C GLY A 47 14.33 8.40 7.13
N HIS A 48 13.72 7.72 6.16
CA HIS A 48 14.16 6.43 5.68
C HIS A 48 14.27 6.45 4.16
N TRP A 49 15.48 6.19 3.64
CA TRP A 49 15.71 6.08 2.20
C TRP A 49 15.43 4.68 1.67
N GLY A 50 15.80 3.64 2.43
CA GLY A 50 16.03 2.31 1.87
C GLY A 50 14.85 1.67 1.13
N SER A 51 13.61 1.94 1.54
CA SER A 51 12.41 1.43 0.86
C SER A 51 11.89 2.38 -0.23
N GLY A 52 12.28 3.66 -0.19
CA GLY A 52 11.73 4.74 -1.02
C GLY A 52 11.74 4.48 -2.53
N PRO A 53 12.87 4.12 -3.15
CA PRO A 53 12.94 3.81 -4.58
C PRO A 53 12.00 2.70 -5.03
N GLY A 54 11.85 1.64 -4.20
CA GLY A 54 10.93 0.55 -4.50
C GLY A 54 9.47 0.97 -4.35
N ILE A 55 9.16 1.83 -3.39
CA ILE A 55 7.83 2.44 -3.24
C ILE A 55 7.52 3.30 -4.47
N ASN A 56 8.44 4.18 -4.88
CA ASN A 56 8.29 5.02 -6.07
C ASN A 56 8.09 4.16 -7.33
N PHE A 57 8.88 3.10 -7.48
CA PHE A 57 8.74 2.14 -8.58
C PHE A 57 7.37 1.47 -8.62
N ALA A 58 6.90 0.94 -7.50
CA ALA A 58 5.56 0.33 -7.42
C ALA A 58 4.46 1.36 -7.73
N TYR A 59 4.51 2.53 -7.09
CA TYR A 59 3.48 3.57 -7.22
C TYR A 59 3.35 4.10 -8.66
N ALA A 60 4.48 4.37 -9.32
CA ALA A 60 4.49 4.85 -10.70
C ALA A 60 3.87 3.83 -11.68
N HIS A 61 4.26 2.56 -11.55
CA HIS A 61 3.73 1.49 -12.40
C HIS A 61 2.26 1.16 -12.12
N LEU A 62 1.85 1.22 -10.86
CA LEU A 62 0.45 1.06 -10.47
C LEU A 62 -0.41 2.22 -10.99
N SER A 63 0.08 3.46 -10.92
CA SER A 63 -0.60 4.64 -11.49
C SER A 63 -0.76 4.52 -13.00
N TYR A 64 0.30 4.10 -13.69
CA TYR A 64 0.27 3.84 -15.12
C TYR A 64 -0.73 2.73 -15.49
N SER A 65 -0.77 1.64 -14.71
CA SER A 65 -1.73 0.56 -14.89
C SER A 65 -3.17 1.04 -14.65
N ALA A 66 -3.41 1.80 -13.57
CA ALA A 66 -4.71 2.39 -13.27
C ALA A 66 -5.19 3.31 -14.40
N LYS A 67 -4.31 4.14 -14.95
CA LYS A 67 -4.58 4.97 -16.13
C LYS A 67 -4.94 4.11 -17.35
N LYS A 68 -4.09 3.14 -17.68
CA LYS A 68 -4.24 2.31 -18.90
C LYS A 68 -5.56 1.54 -18.93
N HIS A 69 -6.04 1.10 -17.77
CA HIS A 69 -7.23 0.27 -17.65
C HIS A 69 -8.46 1.01 -17.08
N ASP A 70 -8.36 2.33 -16.85
CA ASP A 70 -9.38 3.14 -16.17
C ASP A 70 -9.91 2.47 -14.89
N LYS A 71 -8.98 2.07 -14.00
CA LYS A 71 -9.29 1.31 -12.78
C LYS A 71 -9.21 2.16 -11.53
N ASP A 72 -10.24 2.04 -10.70
CA ASP A 72 -10.23 2.55 -9.34
C ASP A 72 -9.27 1.71 -8.49
N MET A 73 -8.18 2.35 -8.08
CA MET A 73 -7.11 1.69 -7.35
C MET A 73 -6.78 2.47 -6.08
N MET A 74 -6.70 1.76 -4.96
CA MET A 74 -6.19 2.26 -3.69
C MET A 74 -4.82 1.62 -3.42
N PHE A 75 -3.89 2.40 -2.86
CA PHE A 75 -2.56 1.93 -2.48
C PHE A 75 -2.44 1.85 -0.96
N VAL A 76 -2.07 0.67 -0.45
CA VAL A 76 -1.78 0.45 0.97
C VAL A 76 -0.28 0.21 1.13
N LEU A 77 0.36 1.10 1.87
CA LEU A 77 1.80 1.05 2.14
C LEU A 77 2.07 0.32 3.47
N GLY A 78 2.61 -0.89 3.38
CA GLY A 78 3.09 -1.63 4.55
C GLY A 78 4.34 -1.03 5.20
N PRO A 79 5.45 -0.79 4.47
CA PRO A 79 6.62 -0.10 5.00
C PRO A 79 6.36 1.42 5.14
N GLY A 80 5.48 1.79 6.08
CA GLY A 80 5.02 3.17 6.29
C GLY A 80 6.11 4.18 6.67
N HIS A 81 7.25 3.68 7.16
CA HIS A 81 8.47 4.48 7.36
C HIS A 81 9.06 5.06 6.06
N GLY A 82 8.68 4.51 4.90
CA GLY A 82 8.97 5.04 3.57
C GLY A 82 8.07 6.20 3.14
N PHE A 83 7.47 6.90 4.09
CA PHE A 83 6.57 8.02 3.86
C PHE A 83 7.08 9.12 2.91
N PRO A 84 8.36 9.55 2.89
CA PRO A 84 8.76 10.61 1.96
C PRO A 84 8.61 10.18 0.49
N ALA A 85 8.73 8.89 0.19
CA ALA A 85 8.45 8.37 -1.15
C ALA A 85 6.96 8.41 -1.48
N LEU A 86 6.09 8.03 -0.53
CA LEU A 86 4.64 8.18 -0.71
C LEU A 86 4.26 9.66 -0.89
N GLN A 87 4.75 10.57 -0.05
CA GLN A 87 4.49 12.01 -0.19
C GLN A 87 4.97 12.56 -1.53
N ALA A 88 6.14 12.14 -2.02
CA ALA A 88 6.63 12.57 -3.33
C ALA A 88 5.67 12.18 -4.45
N ASN A 89 5.09 10.97 -4.38
CA ASN A 89 4.06 10.55 -5.33
C ASN A 89 2.77 11.37 -5.16
N LEU A 90 2.23 11.46 -3.95
CA LEU A 90 1.00 12.24 -3.65
C LEU A 90 1.13 13.72 -4.07
N PHE A 91 2.34 14.27 -3.99
CA PHE A 91 2.67 15.60 -4.50
C PHE A 91 2.62 15.63 -6.03
N LEU A 92 3.40 14.77 -6.71
CA LEU A 92 3.44 14.72 -8.18
C LEU A 92 2.06 14.45 -8.80
N GLU A 93 1.24 13.65 -8.13
CA GLU A 93 -0.13 13.36 -8.55
C GLU A 93 -1.17 14.39 -8.12
N GLY A 94 -0.75 15.52 -7.54
CA GLY A 94 -1.64 16.64 -7.20
C GLY A 94 -2.63 16.36 -6.06
N THR A 95 -2.62 15.16 -5.48
CA THR A 95 -3.47 14.79 -4.34
C THR A 95 -3.21 15.71 -3.16
N LEU A 96 -1.94 16.03 -2.84
CA LEU A 96 -1.66 16.94 -1.73
C LEU A 96 -2.23 18.34 -1.98
N ALA A 97 -2.06 18.88 -3.20
CA ALA A 97 -2.60 20.19 -3.58
C ALA A 97 -4.13 20.28 -3.47
N ASN A 98 -4.83 19.16 -3.69
CA ASN A 98 -6.28 19.09 -3.58
C ASN A 98 -6.78 19.29 -2.14
N PHE A 99 -6.03 18.84 -1.13
CA PHE A 99 -6.41 18.96 0.28
C PHE A 99 -5.71 20.12 1.00
N ASP A 100 -4.49 20.47 0.57
CA ASP A 100 -3.73 21.61 1.04
C ASP A 100 -3.27 22.44 -0.17
N PRO A 101 -3.95 23.57 -0.48
CA PRO A 101 -3.56 24.45 -1.59
C PRO A 101 -2.12 24.98 -1.51
N SER A 102 -1.48 24.97 -0.32
CA SER A 102 -0.07 25.36 -0.22
C SER A 102 0.92 24.27 -0.69
N MET A 103 0.40 23.08 -1.03
CA MET A 103 1.14 21.96 -1.63
C MET A 103 0.94 21.88 -3.15
N GLU A 104 0.65 23.00 -3.82
CA GLU A 104 0.63 23.10 -5.28
C GLU A 104 1.90 22.52 -5.91
N THR A 105 1.78 21.89 -7.09
CA THR A 105 2.89 21.22 -7.79
C THR A 105 3.82 22.21 -8.50
N ASN A 106 4.30 23.20 -7.77
CA ASN A 106 5.17 24.29 -8.18
C ASN A 106 6.39 24.40 -7.23
N LEU A 107 7.20 25.45 -7.37
CA LEU A 107 8.40 25.63 -6.55
C LEU A 107 8.08 25.81 -5.05
N ASP A 108 7.00 26.51 -4.71
CA ASP A 108 6.62 26.74 -3.32
C ASP A 108 6.15 25.45 -2.64
N GLY A 109 5.39 24.61 -3.36
CA GLY A 109 5.05 23.28 -2.88
C GLY A 109 6.28 22.37 -2.74
N ILE A 110 7.25 22.43 -3.67
CA ILE A 110 8.53 21.69 -3.53
C ILE A 110 9.30 22.17 -2.27
N ARG A 111 9.36 23.49 -2.03
CA ARG A 111 9.99 24.06 -0.84
C ARG A 111 9.31 23.56 0.43
N LYS A 112 7.98 23.59 0.48
CA LYS A 112 7.19 23.15 1.63
C LYS A 112 7.37 21.65 1.86
N LEU A 113 7.15 20.82 0.84
CA LEU A 113 7.34 19.37 0.86
C LEU A 113 8.71 19.00 1.43
N CYS A 114 9.77 19.54 0.85
CA CYS A 114 11.13 19.23 1.28
C CYS A 114 11.41 19.70 2.70
N ARG A 115 11.08 20.96 3.02
CA ARG A 115 11.44 21.57 4.31
C ARG A 115 10.67 20.99 5.48
N GLU A 116 9.37 20.76 5.33
CA GLU A 116 8.48 20.40 6.44
C GLU A 116 8.52 18.91 6.81
N PHE A 117 9.07 18.04 5.96
CA PHE A 117 9.23 16.62 6.30
C PHE A 117 10.09 16.40 7.54
N SER A 118 9.56 15.71 8.55
CA SER A 118 10.21 15.47 9.86
C SER A 118 10.75 16.75 10.51
N TRP A 119 10.07 17.88 10.31
CA TRP A 119 10.41 19.19 10.86
C TRP A 119 9.47 19.54 12.03
N PRO A 120 9.90 20.36 13.01
CA PRO A 120 8.99 20.83 14.04
C PRO A 120 7.74 21.47 13.43
N TYR A 121 6.56 20.94 13.82
CA TYR A 121 5.25 21.36 13.32
C TYR A 121 4.99 21.13 11.83
N GLY A 122 5.83 20.32 11.16
CA GLY A 122 5.63 19.88 9.78
C GLY A 122 5.13 18.43 9.69
N PHE A 123 5.40 17.77 8.58
CA PHE A 123 4.98 16.40 8.34
C PHE A 123 5.74 15.38 9.22
N PRO A 124 5.10 14.28 9.65
CA PRO A 124 5.78 13.21 10.37
C PRO A 124 6.74 12.40 9.47
N SER A 125 7.47 11.46 10.07
CA SER A 125 8.39 10.55 9.35
C SER A 125 7.70 9.29 8.79
N HIS A 126 6.50 8.97 9.29
CA HIS A 126 5.65 7.87 8.83
C HIS A 126 4.38 8.43 8.22
N SER A 127 3.74 7.67 7.33
CA SER A 127 2.38 7.98 6.90
C SER A 127 1.47 8.08 8.12
N ASN A 128 0.56 9.05 8.15
CA ASN A 128 -0.34 9.25 9.28
C ASN A 128 -1.79 9.44 8.77
N PRO A 129 -2.79 9.50 9.66
CA PRO A 129 -4.18 9.72 9.27
C PRO A 129 -4.47 11.09 8.61
N GLU A 130 -3.55 12.05 8.70
CA GLU A 130 -3.70 13.37 8.05
C GLU A 130 -3.31 13.30 6.56
N THR A 131 -2.54 12.29 6.16
CA THR A 131 -2.12 12.09 4.78
C THR A 131 -3.29 11.59 3.93
N PRO A 132 -3.67 12.29 2.85
CA PRO A 132 -4.66 11.79 1.91
C PRO A 132 -4.26 10.44 1.30
N GLY A 133 -5.22 9.53 1.14
CA GLY A 133 -4.96 8.22 0.55
C GLY A 133 -4.44 7.16 1.52
N VAL A 134 -4.26 7.50 2.81
CA VAL A 134 -3.73 6.60 3.83
C VAL A 134 -4.81 6.09 4.78
N ILE A 135 -4.95 4.76 4.88
CA ILE A 135 -5.79 4.07 5.88
C ILE A 135 -4.99 3.25 6.88
N LEU A 136 -3.67 3.21 6.71
CA LEU A 136 -2.74 2.48 7.56
C LEU A 136 -1.44 3.29 7.66
N GLU A 137 -1.06 3.65 8.88
CA GLU A 137 0.20 4.38 9.11
C GLU A 137 1.44 3.54 8.79
N GLY A 138 1.41 2.22 9.05
CA GLY A 138 2.53 1.33 8.73
C GLY A 138 3.78 1.55 9.60
N GLY A 139 3.58 2.12 10.80
CA GLY A 139 4.61 2.23 11.84
C GLY A 139 4.83 0.89 12.56
N GLU A 140 3.79 0.37 13.21
CA GLU A 140 3.78 -1.03 13.64
C GLU A 140 3.46 -1.92 12.43
N LEU A 141 4.48 -2.65 11.96
CA LEU A 141 4.38 -3.52 10.79
C LEU A 141 3.54 -4.76 11.10
N GLY A 142 2.79 -5.25 10.10
CA GLY A 142 2.08 -6.53 10.19
C GLY A 142 0.65 -6.52 9.63
N TYR A 143 0.10 -5.33 9.40
CA TYR A 143 -1.34 -5.16 9.17
C TYR A 143 -1.68 -4.67 7.76
N ALA A 144 -0.70 -4.48 6.87
CA ALA A 144 -0.93 -4.02 5.50
C ALA A 144 -1.91 -4.92 4.74
N LEU A 145 -1.66 -6.23 4.80
CA LEU A 145 -2.44 -7.19 4.05
C LEU A 145 -3.85 -7.36 4.64
N SER A 146 -4.00 -7.45 5.97
CA SER A 146 -5.32 -7.55 6.60
C SER A 146 -6.17 -6.29 6.37
N THR A 147 -5.57 -5.11 6.45
CA THR A 147 -6.24 -3.84 6.12
C THR A 147 -6.70 -3.82 4.66
N SER A 148 -5.85 -4.30 3.75
CA SER A 148 -6.18 -4.35 2.31
C SER A 148 -7.34 -5.28 2.00
N TYR A 149 -7.38 -6.47 2.63
CA TYR A 149 -8.51 -7.40 2.49
C TYR A 149 -9.79 -6.84 3.10
N GLY A 150 -9.71 -6.18 4.26
CA GLY A 150 -10.85 -5.50 4.86
C GLY A 150 -11.43 -4.41 3.96
N ALA A 151 -10.58 -3.62 3.30
CA ALA A 151 -11.02 -2.60 2.35
C ALA A 151 -11.63 -3.19 1.07
N ALA A 152 -11.16 -4.35 0.61
CA ALA A 152 -11.68 -5.00 -0.59
C ALA A 152 -13.05 -5.65 -0.38
N MET A 153 -13.38 -6.10 0.84
CA MET A 153 -14.69 -6.72 1.13
C MET A 153 -15.86 -5.81 0.74
N ASP A 154 -16.85 -6.37 0.05
CA ASP A 154 -18.05 -5.69 -0.46
C ASP A 154 -17.80 -4.50 -1.42
N ASN A 155 -16.57 -4.33 -1.94
CA ASN A 155 -16.20 -3.25 -2.86
C ASN A 155 -15.81 -3.80 -4.25
N PRO A 156 -16.75 -4.33 -5.06
CA PRO A 156 -16.46 -5.11 -6.27
C PRO A 156 -15.61 -4.41 -7.33
N ASP A 157 -15.67 -3.09 -7.41
CA ASP A 157 -14.93 -2.32 -8.41
C ASP A 157 -13.55 -1.84 -7.91
N LEU A 158 -13.27 -2.01 -6.61
CA LEU A 158 -12.03 -1.55 -5.99
C LEU A 158 -10.90 -2.57 -6.20
N THR A 159 -9.76 -2.07 -6.69
CA THR A 159 -8.48 -2.78 -6.60
C THR A 159 -7.64 -2.18 -5.48
N VAL A 160 -7.17 -3.00 -4.55
CA VAL A 160 -6.27 -2.60 -3.46
C VAL A 160 -4.88 -3.15 -3.74
N ALA A 161 -3.96 -2.30 -4.16
CA ALA A 161 -2.55 -2.65 -4.31
C ALA A 161 -1.86 -2.53 -2.94
N CYS A 162 -1.45 -3.66 -2.38
CA CYS A 162 -0.82 -3.71 -1.05
C CYS A 162 0.68 -3.94 -1.22
N LEU A 163 1.51 -2.97 -0.84
CA LEU A 163 2.97 -3.14 -0.84
C LEU A 163 3.43 -3.62 0.54
N ILE A 164 3.90 -4.86 0.64
CA ILE A 164 4.30 -5.51 1.89
C ILE A 164 5.82 -5.53 1.99
N GLY A 165 6.41 -5.01 3.06
CA GLY A 165 7.84 -5.12 3.28
C GLY A 165 8.27 -6.57 3.50
N ASP A 166 9.39 -7.01 2.95
CA ASP A 166 9.90 -8.37 3.21
C ASP A 166 10.30 -8.60 4.68
N GLY A 167 10.65 -7.55 5.43
CA GLY A 167 10.78 -7.60 6.88
C GLY A 167 9.43 -7.64 7.63
N GLU A 168 8.42 -6.94 7.11
CA GLU A 168 7.04 -7.01 7.62
C GLU A 168 6.42 -8.40 7.40
N ALA A 169 6.79 -9.08 6.31
CA ALA A 169 6.35 -10.43 5.99
C ALA A 169 6.81 -11.48 7.00
N GLU A 170 7.80 -11.18 7.85
CA GLU A 170 8.25 -12.05 8.94
C GLU A 170 7.38 -11.94 10.21
N THR A 171 6.48 -10.96 10.28
CA THR A 171 5.60 -10.78 11.44
C THR A 171 4.48 -11.83 11.45
N GLY A 172 4.07 -12.24 12.66
CA GLY A 172 2.95 -13.18 12.84
C GLY A 172 1.64 -12.70 12.16
N PRO A 173 1.23 -11.43 12.35
CA PRO A 173 0.05 -10.88 11.68
C PRO A 173 0.10 -10.99 10.15
N THR A 174 1.20 -10.60 9.49
CA THR A 174 1.31 -10.74 8.03
C THR A 174 1.31 -12.20 7.58
N ALA A 175 2.01 -13.07 8.32
CA ALA A 175 2.06 -14.50 8.01
C ALA A 175 0.66 -15.13 8.01
N GLY A 176 -0.20 -14.76 8.98
CA GLY A 176 -1.60 -15.18 9.02
C GLY A 176 -2.46 -14.52 7.92
N ALA A 177 -2.21 -13.25 7.61
CA ALA A 177 -3.00 -12.48 6.64
C ALA A 177 -2.92 -13.01 5.20
N TRP A 178 -1.87 -13.76 4.83
CA TRP A 178 -1.78 -14.41 3.51
C TRP A 178 -2.95 -15.38 3.25
N HIS A 179 -3.61 -15.87 4.30
CA HIS A 179 -4.77 -16.75 4.20
C HIS A 179 -6.10 -16.02 3.93
N LEU A 180 -6.14 -14.69 3.93
CA LEU A 180 -7.40 -13.96 3.72
C LEU A 180 -7.94 -14.10 2.28
N ASN A 181 -7.12 -14.48 1.30
CA ASN A 181 -7.59 -14.85 -0.04
C ASN A 181 -8.63 -15.99 -0.04
N LYS A 182 -8.66 -16.82 1.02
CA LYS A 182 -9.57 -17.96 1.16
C LYS A 182 -10.96 -17.53 1.61
N LEU A 183 -11.10 -16.29 2.06
CA LEU A 183 -12.32 -15.73 2.66
C LEU A 183 -12.90 -14.57 1.82
N LEU A 184 -12.28 -14.24 0.68
CA LEU A 184 -12.72 -13.15 -0.19
C LEU A 184 -13.24 -13.71 -1.52
N ASN A 185 -14.46 -13.38 -1.92
CA ASN A 185 -15.03 -13.79 -3.20
C ASN A 185 -14.63 -12.77 -4.28
N PRO A 186 -13.71 -13.09 -5.20
CA PRO A 186 -13.21 -12.13 -6.19
C PRO A 186 -14.26 -11.66 -7.20
N ARG A 187 -15.46 -12.26 -7.23
CA ARG A 187 -16.58 -11.89 -8.11
C ARG A 187 -17.52 -10.86 -7.49
N LYS A 188 -17.55 -10.75 -6.16
CA LYS A 188 -18.48 -9.90 -5.42
C LYS A 188 -17.77 -8.86 -4.57
N ASP A 189 -16.57 -9.20 -4.12
CA ASP A 189 -15.67 -8.30 -3.43
C ASP A 189 -14.68 -7.67 -4.41
N GLY A 190 -13.98 -6.66 -3.92
CA GLY A 190 -12.83 -6.07 -4.57
C GLY A 190 -11.67 -7.05 -4.69
N VAL A 191 -10.58 -6.56 -5.27
CA VAL A 191 -9.38 -7.38 -5.53
C VAL A 191 -8.22 -6.82 -4.75
N VAL A 192 -7.55 -7.66 -3.97
CA VAL A 192 -6.25 -7.34 -3.39
C VAL A 192 -5.17 -7.84 -4.33
N LEU A 193 -4.24 -6.95 -4.71
CA LEU A 193 -2.99 -7.30 -5.39
C LEU A 193 -1.84 -7.16 -4.40
N PRO A 194 -1.37 -8.25 -3.77
CA PRO A 194 -0.22 -8.20 -2.90
C PRO A 194 1.07 -8.05 -3.72
N ILE A 195 1.91 -7.11 -3.31
CA ILE A 195 3.24 -6.89 -3.85
C ILE A 195 4.24 -7.04 -2.71
N LEU A 196 4.96 -8.16 -2.67
CA LEU A 196 6.05 -8.36 -1.72
C LEU A 196 7.25 -7.51 -2.19
N HIS A 197 7.58 -6.46 -1.43
CA HIS A 197 8.76 -5.64 -1.65
C HIS A 197 10.02 -6.38 -1.14
N LEU A 198 10.54 -7.25 -1.99
CA LEU A 198 11.69 -8.10 -1.71
C LEU A 198 13.01 -7.34 -1.95
N ASN A 199 13.32 -6.39 -1.07
CA ASN A 199 14.55 -5.60 -1.15
C ASN A 199 15.75 -6.23 -0.42
N GLY A 200 15.53 -7.33 0.29
CA GLY A 200 16.55 -8.22 0.84
C GLY A 200 16.93 -7.94 2.29
N TYR A 201 16.50 -6.83 2.88
CA TYR A 201 16.97 -6.37 4.19
C TYR A 201 15.92 -5.64 5.02
N LYS A 202 16.00 -5.81 6.33
CA LYS A 202 15.30 -5.00 7.35
C LYS A 202 16.26 -3.97 7.97
N ILE A 203 16.09 -3.60 9.23
CA ILE A 203 16.83 -2.48 9.86
C ILE A 203 18.34 -2.73 9.83
N SER A 204 18.77 -3.88 10.36
CA SER A 204 20.19 -4.18 10.62
C SER A 204 20.60 -5.58 10.15
N ALA A 205 19.73 -6.27 9.41
CA ALA A 205 19.92 -7.65 9.00
C ALA A 205 19.22 -7.94 7.67
N PRO A 206 19.61 -9.00 6.96
CA PRO A 206 18.81 -9.53 5.87
C PRO A 206 17.43 -10.00 6.33
N THR A 207 16.51 -10.14 5.38
CA THR A 207 15.21 -10.77 5.61
C THR A 207 15.26 -12.26 5.29
N VAL A 208 14.41 -13.06 5.94
CA VAL A 208 14.25 -14.49 5.65
C VAL A 208 13.83 -14.66 4.19
N PHE A 209 12.80 -13.94 3.75
CA PHE A 209 12.33 -13.91 2.36
C PHE A 209 13.43 -13.47 1.39
N GLY A 210 14.22 -12.45 1.76
CA GLY A 210 15.32 -11.95 0.95
C GLY A 210 16.46 -12.95 0.72
N ARG A 211 16.49 -14.06 1.46
CA ARG A 211 17.46 -15.14 1.32
C ARG A 211 16.88 -16.43 0.73
N MET A 212 15.56 -16.50 0.56
CA MET A 212 14.92 -17.61 -0.12
C MET A 212 15.28 -17.61 -1.61
N SER A 213 15.46 -18.80 -2.16
CA SER A 213 15.54 -19.03 -3.60
C SER A 213 14.21 -18.69 -4.30
N ASN A 214 14.26 -18.48 -5.61
CA ASN A 214 13.03 -18.33 -6.41
C ASN A 214 12.09 -19.53 -6.24
N TYR A 215 12.65 -20.74 -6.13
CA TYR A 215 11.85 -21.96 -5.93
C TYR A 215 11.08 -21.92 -4.60
N GLU A 216 11.75 -21.57 -3.50
CA GLU A 216 11.12 -21.47 -2.17
C GLU A 216 10.03 -20.40 -2.15
N LEU A 217 10.30 -19.22 -2.71
CA LEU A 217 9.33 -18.12 -2.80
C LEU A 217 8.10 -18.53 -3.61
N MET A 218 8.29 -19.08 -4.80
CA MET A 218 7.19 -19.51 -5.67
C MET A 218 6.37 -20.63 -5.02
N THR A 219 7.04 -21.59 -4.36
CA THR A 219 6.37 -22.70 -3.67
C THR A 219 5.55 -22.21 -2.48
N LEU A 220 6.10 -21.31 -1.67
CA LEU A 220 5.44 -20.75 -0.50
C LEU A 220 4.15 -20.01 -0.89
N PHE A 221 4.23 -19.06 -1.82
CA PHE A 221 3.06 -18.26 -2.20
C PHE A 221 2.03 -19.06 -3.01
N SER A 222 2.48 -20.03 -3.81
CA SER A 222 1.57 -21.01 -4.43
C SER A 222 0.86 -21.86 -3.37
N GLY A 223 1.56 -22.25 -2.30
CA GLY A 223 0.99 -22.97 -1.16
C GLY A 223 -0.03 -22.15 -0.37
N TYR A 224 0.15 -20.82 -0.31
CA TYR A 224 -0.87 -19.91 0.21
C TYR A 224 -2.08 -19.73 -0.72
N GLY A 225 -2.05 -20.28 -1.94
CA GLY A 225 -3.16 -20.19 -2.90
C GLY A 225 -3.11 -18.94 -3.78
N TYR A 226 -1.95 -18.31 -3.94
CA TYR A 226 -1.75 -17.28 -4.96
C TYR A 226 -1.16 -17.89 -6.24
N GLU A 227 -1.24 -17.13 -7.33
CA GLU A 227 -0.37 -17.32 -8.49
C GLU A 227 0.75 -16.28 -8.38
N PRO A 228 1.97 -16.66 -7.97
CA PRO A 228 3.06 -15.70 -7.79
C PRO A 228 3.79 -15.39 -9.11
N ARG A 229 4.25 -14.14 -9.27
CA ARG A 229 5.17 -13.74 -10.33
C ARG A 229 6.30 -12.89 -9.79
N ILE A 230 7.55 -13.25 -10.12
CA ILE A 230 8.72 -12.47 -9.74
C ILE A 230 8.97 -11.40 -10.81
N VAL A 231 9.13 -10.16 -10.36
CA VAL A 231 9.68 -9.03 -11.12
C VAL A 231 11.05 -8.76 -10.53
N ASP A 232 12.12 -8.99 -11.29
CA ASP A 232 13.50 -8.93 -10.78
C ASP A 232 14.27 -7.77 -11.40
N ALA A 233 14.16 -6.60 -10.77
CA ALA A 233 14.87 -5.40 -11.18
C ALA A 233 16.39 -5.45 -10.92
N THR A 234 16.91 -6.55 -10.36
CA THR A 234 18.35 -6.75 -10.12
C THR A 234 19.01 -7.60 -11.20
N LYS A 235 18.23 -8.13 -12.14
CA LYS A 235 18.71 -9.03 -13.19
C LYS A 235 19.28 -8.27 -14.38
N ASP A 236 20.52 -8.59 -14.75
CA ASP A 236 21.18 -8.01 -15.93
C ASP A 236 20.46 -8.37 -17.24
N GLY A 237 20.45 -7.40 -18.18
CA GLY A 237 19.88 -7.57 -19.51
C GLY A 237 18.35 -7.54 -19.56
N VAL A 238 17.70 -7.25 -18.44
CA VAL A 238 16.24 -7.14 -18.33
C VAL A 238 15.86 -5.70 -18.03
N ASP A 239 14.87 -5.16 -18.75
CA ASP A 239 14.31 -3.84 -18.43
C ASP A 239 13.27 -4.02 -17.31
N PRO A 240 13.51 -3.51 -16.08
CA PRO A 240 12.58 -3.68 -14.98
C PRO A 240 11.21 -3.05 -15.26
N HIS A 241 11.14 -2.01 -16.10
CA HIS A 241 9.88 -1.39 -16.45
C HIS A 241 9.02 -2.29 -17.33
N ASP A 242 9.64 -3.01 -18.27
CA ASP A 242 8.91 -3.97 -19.09
C ASP A 242 8.44 -5.16 -18.26
N GLU A 243 9.25 -5.67 -17.32
CA GLU A 243 8.82 -6.76 -16.42
C GLU A 243 7.64 -6.35 -15.53
N MET A 244 7.73 -5.19 -14.86
CA MET A 244 6.65 -4.73 -13.98
C MET A 244 5.38 -4.45 -14.75
N ALA A 245 5.46 -3.78 -15.90
CA ALA A 245 4.29 -3.51 -16.74
C ALA A 245 3.64 -4.80 -17.24
N ASN A 246 4.44 -5.80 -17.64
CA ASN A 246 3.93 -7.12 -18.06
C ASN A 246 3.33 -7.90 -16.89
N ALA A 247 3.87 -7.77 -15.68
CA ALA A 247 3.32 -8.39 -14.49
C ALA A 247 1.97 -7.76 -14.10
N LEU A 248 1.83 -6.44 -14.15
CA LEU A 248 0.57 -5.76 -13.87
C LEU A 248 -0.50 -6.05 -14.94
N GLU A 249 -0.12 -6.06 -16.22
CA GLU A 249 -1.01 -6.47 -17.31
C GLU A 249 -1.50 -7.91 -17.12
N TRP A 250 -0.59 -8.82 -16.77
CA TRP A 250 -0.97 -10.20 -16.48
C TRP A 250 -1.88 -10.31 -15.26
N ALA A 251 -1.60 -9.60 -14.18
CA ALA A 251 -2.43 -9.61 -12.99
C ALA A 251 -3.85 -9.09 -13.30
N HIS A 252 -3.95 -8.01 -14.08
CA HIS A 252 -5.23 -7.48 -14.57
C HIS A 252 -6.02 -8.53 -15.37
N ASN A 253 -5.38 -9.18 -16.35
CA ASN A 253 -6.02 -10.19 -17.19
C ASN A 253 -6.41 -11.45 -16.41
N LEU A 254 -5.57 -11.91 -15.47
CA LEU A 254 -5.87 -13.06 -14.61
C LEU A 254 -7.07 -12.78 -13.70
N VAL A 255 -7.16 -11.57 -13.14
CA VAL A 255 -8.33 -11.16 -12.34
C VAL A 255 -9.60 -11.17 -13.18
N ALA A 256 -9.55 -10.67 -14.41
CA ALA A 256 -10.69 -10.70 -15.33
C ALA A 256 -11.11 -12.14 -15.67
N GLU A 257 -10.14 -13.03 -15.91
CA GLU A 257 -10.37 -14.46 -16.15
C GLU A 257 -11.03 -15.13 -14.94
N ILE A 258 -10.51 -14.91 -13.73
CA ILE A 258 -11.06 -15.45 -12.48
C ILE A 258 -12.51 -14.97 -12.28
N ARG A 259 -12.78 -13.69 -12.56
CA ARG A 259 -14.13 -13.12 -12.44
C ARG A 259 -15.12 -13.73 -13.45
N ALA A 260 -14.65 -14.09 -14.64
CA ALA A 260 -15.44 -14.71 -15.69
C ALA A 260 -15.59 -16.24 -15.54
N SER A 261 -14.71 -16.89 -14.78
CA SER A 261 -14.69 -18.34 -14.61
C SER A 261 -16.00 -18.91 -14.05
N THR A 262 -16.39 -20.10 -14.52
CA THR A 262 -17.47 -20.90 -13.93
C THR A 262 -17.00 -21.72 -12.73
N ASN A 263 -15.71 -22.03 -12.65
CA ASN A 263 -15.11 -22.62 -11.46
C ASN A 263 -14.80 -21.51 -10.45
N THR A 264 -15.51 -21.53 -9.33
CA THR A 264 -15.37 -20.56 -8.24
C THR A 264 -14.61 -21.12 -7.03
N GLU A 265 -14.12 -22.35 -7.09
CA GLU A 265 -13.39 -22.97 -6.00
C GLU A 265 -11.90 -22.61 -6.05
N ALA A 266 -11.37 -22.19 -4.88
CA ALA A 266 -9.98 -21.90 -4.62
C ALA A 266 -9.27 -21.10 -5.74
N PRO A 267 -9.82 -19.94 -6.15
CA PRO A 267 -9.21 -19.13 -7.20
C PRO A 267 -7.81 -18.67 -6.79
N ARG A 268 -6.86 -18.78 -7.70
CA ARG A 268 -5.47 -18.35 -7.48
C ARG A 268 -5.28 -16.91 -7.91
N MET A 269 -5.49 -16.00 -6.95
CA MET A 269 -5.31 -14.57 -7.19
C MET A 269 -3.84 -14.22 -7.49
N PRO A 270 -3.56 -13.24 -8.37
CA PRO A 270 -2.19 -12.83 -8.65
C PRO A 270 -1.52 -12.24 -7.41
N MET A 271 -0.23 -12.52 -7.26
CA MET A 271 0.65 -11.74 -6.39
C MET A 271 1.99 -11.48 -7.08
N ILE A 272 2.61 -10.37 -6.75
CA ILE A 272 3.89 -9.96 -7.33
C ILE A 272 4.97 -10.02 -6.26
N ILE A 273 6.09 -10.65 -6.57
CA ILE A 273 7.32 -10.59 -5.79
C ILE A 273 8.23 -9.59 -6.50
N MET A 274 8.26 -8.37 -5.97
CA MET A 274 9.04 -7.27 -6.54
C MET A 274 10.43 -7.24 -5.92
N ARG A 275 11.42 -7.82 -6.61
CA ARG A 275 12.82 -7.83 -6.18
C ARG A 275 13.53 -6.58 -6.70
N THR A 276 14.00 -5.77 -5.77
CA THR A 276 14.77 -4.53 -6.02
C THR A 276 15.96 -4.48 -5.07
N LEU A 277 16.91 -3.58 -5.27
CA LEU A 277 17.94 -3.33 -4.26
C LEU A 277 17.40 -2.40 -3.17
N LYS A 278 17.66 -2.69 -1.89
CA LYS A 278 17.39 -1.71 -0.83
C LYS A 278 18.22 -0.44 -1.06
N GLY A 279 17.58 0.72 -1.06
CA GLY A 279 18.21 2.01 -1.38
C GLY A 279 18.62 2.18 -2.84
N TRP A 280 17.96 1.46 -3.76
CA TRP A 280 18.22 1.50 -5.20
C TRP A 280 18.35 2.93 -5.75
N THR A 281 19.28 3.16 -6.67
CA THR A 281 19.64 4.48 -7.25
C THR A 281 20.40 5.42 -6.31
N GLY A 282 20.53 5.05 -5.03
CA GLY A 282 21.31 5.78 -4.04
C GLY A 282 22.82 5.55 -4.12
N PRO A 283 23.58 6.07 -3.14
CA PRO A 283 25.02 5.83 -3.02
C PRO A 283 25.31 4.33 -2.96
N LYS A 284 26.28 3.88 -3.75
CA LYS A 284 26.71 2.47 -3.75
C LYS A 284 27.58 2.14 -2.53
N PHE A 285 28.48 3.07 -2.20
CA PHE A 285 29.39 2.97 -1.05
C PHE A 285 29.47 4.31 -0.32
N VAL A 286 29.58 4.26 1.00
CA VAL A 286 29.90 5.40 1.86
C VAL A 286 30.96 4.91 2.84
N GLU A 287 32.10 5.60 2.89
CA GLU A 287 33.21 5.27 3.81
C GLU A 287 33.67 3.80 3.73
N GLY A 288 33.70 3.25 2.51
CA GLY A 288 34.09 1.85 2.26
C GLY A 288 32.99 0.81 2.54
N ASN A 289 31.86 1.20 3.13
CA ASN A 289 30.73 0.31 3.40
C ASN A 289 29.77 0.26 2.21
N LYS A 290 29.33 -0.93 1.82
CA LYS A 290 28.30 -1.12 0.79
C LYS A 290 26.95 -0.64 1.32
N ILE A 291 26.33 0.33 0.65
CA ILE A 291 25.04 0.92 1.04
C ILE A 291 23.91 0.33 0.20
N GLU A 292 23.88 0.58 -1.11
CA GLU A 292 22.83 0.03 -1.98
C GLU A 292 22.85 -1.51 -1.96
N GLY A 293 21.67 -2.10 -1.79
CA GLY A 293 21.51 -3.54 -1.63
C GLY A 293 22.05 -4.06 -0.29
N ASN A 294 21.97 -3.23 0.77
CA ASN A 294 22.38 -3.57 2.14
C ASN A 294 21.41 -2.94 3.17
N CYS A 295 21.40 -3.45 4.41
CA CYS A 295 20.65 -2.87 5.52
C CYS A 295 21.10 -1.45 5.87
N LEU A 296 22.35 -1.09 5.57
CA LEU A 296 22.89 0.26 5.79
C LEU A 296 22.15 1.34 4.98
N ALA A 297 21.39 0.98 3.94
CA ALA A 297 20.52 1.91 3.24
C ALA A 297 19.21 2.24 3.99
N HIS A 298 18.90 1.60 5.13
CA HIS A 298 17.57 1.62 5.72
C HIS A 298 17.10 3.01 6.18
N GLN A 299 17.89 3.71 6.99
CA GLN A 299 17.55 5.04 7.50
C GLN A 299 18.15 6.14 6.61
N THR A 300 18.81 7.12 7.22
CA THR A 300 19.55 8.19 6.56
C THR A 300 20.93 7.68 6.17
N VAL A 301 21.23 7.61 4.88
CA VAL A 301 22.51 7.08 4.35
C VAL A 301 23.72 7.97 4.67
N LEU A 302 23.50 9.29 4.82
CA LEU A 302 24.54 10.31 4.95
C LEU A 302 24.24 11.19 6.19
N SER A 303 24.27 10.60 7.39
CA SER A 303 23.85 11.28 8.64
C SER A 303 24.67 12.52 8.97
N GLU A 304 25.90 12.61 8.46
CA GLU A 304 26.84 13.71 8.73
C GLU A 304 26.94 14.71 7.57
N ALA A 305 26.04 14.67 6.57
CA ALA A 305 26.08 15.58 5.41
C ALA A 305 26.04 17.08 5.77
N LYS A 306 25.64 17.44 6.99
CA LYS A 306 25.66 18.82 7.50
C LYS A 306 27.03 19.29 7.98
N SER A 307 27.94 18.38 8.31
CA SER A 307 29.23 18.68 8.95
C SER A 307 30.43 18.03 8.27
N ASP A 308 30.22 16.95 7.51
CA ASP A 308 31.25 16.21 6.81
C ASP A 308 31.31 16.62 5.32
N PRO A 309 32.44 17.16 4.82
CA PRO A 309 32.58 17.57 3.42
C PRO A 309 32.46 16.43 2.40
N GLU A 310 32.90 15.21 2.73
CA GLU A 310 32.83 14.07 1.82
C GLU A 310 31.40 13.54 1.73
N GLN A 311 30.67 13.44 2.85
CA GLN A 311 29.24 13.07 2.79
C GLN A 311 28.40 14.12 2.07
N LEU A 312 28.66 15.42 2.26
CA LEU A 312 28.00 16.48 1.50
C LEU A 312 28.26 16.35 -0.01
N LYS A 313 29.50 16.04 -0.40
CA LYS A 313 29.87 15.80 -1.79
C LYS A 313 29.15 14.59 -2.38
N ILE A 314 29.01 13.50 -1.63
CA ILE A 314 28.24 12.31 -2.05
C ILE A 314 26.76 12.69 -2.25
N LEU A 315 26.15 13.42 -1.30
CA LEU A 315 24.76 13.86 -1.42
C LEU A 315 24.54 14.72 -2.68
N ASN A 316 25.46 15.62 -2.96
CA ASN A 316 25.39 16.50 -4.11
C ASN A 316 25.50 15.72 -5.44
N GLN A 317 26.45 14.78 -5.53
CA GLN A 317 26.55 13.87 -6.69
C GLN A 317 25.30 13.01 -6.87
N TRP A 318 24.74 12.51 -5.76
CA TRP A 318 23.54 11.70 -5.76
C TRP A 318 22.33 12.49 -6.27
N LEU A 319 22.04 13.68 -5.72
CA LEU A 319 20.94 14.52 -6.19
C LEU A 319 21.11 14.94 -7.66
N LYS A 320 22.33 15.27 -8.09
CA LYS A 320 22.63 15.57 -9.51
C LYS A 320 22.39 14.40 -10.44
N SER A 321 22.55 13.15 -9.98
CA SER A 321 22.35 11.97 -10.83
C SER A 321 20.91 11.85 -11.36
N TYR A 322 19.94 12.44 -10.64
CA TYR A 322 18.55 12.50 -11.06
C TYR A 322 18.28 13.58 -12.13
N LYS A 323 19.22 14.51 -12.35
CA LYS A 323 19.13 15.65 -13.28
C LYS A 323 17.77 16.35 -13.23
N PHE A 324 17.46 16.91 -12.06
CA PHE A 324 16.14 17.46 -11.76
C PHE A 324 15.79 18.71 -12.59
N ASP A 325 16.80 19.40 -13.11
CA ASP A 325 16.69 20.51 -14.07
C ASP A 325 16.07 20.10 -15.41
N GLU A 326 16.16 18.82 -15.80
CA GLU A 326 15.45 18.26 -16.95
C GLU A 326 13.97 17.92 -16.64
N LEU A 327 13.59 17.88 -15.36
CA LEU A 327 12.31 17.32 -14.89
C LEU A 327 11.34 18.41 -14.43
N PHE A 328 11.86 19.52 -13.90
CA PHE A 328 11.08 20.62 -13.36
C PHE A 328 11.62 21.97 -13.84
N ASN A 329 10.73 22.84 -14.30
CA ASN A 329 11.02 24.22 -14.65
C ASN A 329 10.12 25.16 -13.85
N GLU A 330 10.65 26.25 -13.31
CA GLU A 330 9.87 27.17 -12.47
C GLU A 330 8.70 27.85 -13.21
N ALA A 331 8.82 28.06 -14.52
CA ALA A 331 7.78 28.70 -15.33
C ALA A 331 6.72 27.73 -15.82
N THR A 332 7.08 26.46 -16.06
CA THR A 332 6.18 25.47 -16.68
C THR A 332 5.83 24.28 -15.78
N GLY A 333 6.42 24.17 -14.59
CA GLY A 333 6.23 23.05 -13.67
C GLY A 333 6.96 21.78 -14.09
N PHE A 334 6.42 20.63 -13.68
CA PHE A 334 6.88 19.32 -14.12
C PHE A 334 6.50 19.07 -15.59
N GLY A 335 7.34 18.31 -16.30
CA GLY A 335 7.09 17.96 -17.70
C GLY A 335 5.88 17.04 -17.94
N ASP A 336 5.54 16.83 -19.21
CA ASP A 336 4.36 16.03 -19.62
C ASP A 336 4.44 14.55 -19.19
N PHE A 337 5.62 14.05 -18.80
CA PHE A 337 5.79 12.70 -18.25
C PHE A 337 4.86 12.41 -17.06
N VAL A 338 4.46 13.43 -16.28
CA VAL A 338 3.48 13.27 -15.20
C VAL A 338 2.12 12.87 -15.76
N LYS A 339 1.68 13.53 -16.83
CA LYS A 339 0.41 13.20 -17.51
C LYS A 339 0.48 11.85 -18.19
N ASP A 340 1.64 11.44 -18.69
CA ASP A 340 1.81 10.13 -19.34
C ASP A 340 1.57 8.97 -18.36
N ILE A 341 1.99 9.14 -17.10
CA ILE A 341 1.94 8.11 -16.06
C ILE A 341 0.64 8.12 -15.26
N LEU A 342 0.08 9.29 -14.97
CA LEU A 342 -1.06 9.40 -14.06
C LEU A 342 -2.40 9.38 -14.79
N PRO A 343 -3.47 8.86 -14.15
CA PRO A 343 -4.84 9.07 -14.61
C PRO A 343 -5.13 10.56 -14.87
N GLU A 344 -5.84 10.83 -15.98
CA GLU A 344 -6.15 12.20 -16.40
C GLU A 344 -7.05 12.91 -15.37
N GLN A 345 -8.08 12.20 -14.91
CA GLN A 345 -8.99 12.63 -13.85
C GLN A 345 -8.32 12.51 -12.48
N LEU A 346 -8.37 13.57 -11.68
CA LEU A 346 -7.73 13.62 -10.36
C LEU A 346 -8.33 12.58 -9.42
N GLU A 347 -9.65 12.41 -9.43
CA GLU A 347 -10.41 11.45 -8.63
C GLU A 347 -10.04 9.98 -8.90
N LYS A 348 -9.42 9.68 -10.06
CA LYS A 348 -8.94 8.34 -10.44
C LYS A 348 -7.52 8.05 -9.98
N ARG A 349 -6.81 9.04 -9.44
CA ARG A 349 -5.43 8.89 -8.94
C ARG A 349 -5.44 8.15 -7.60
N LEU A 350 -4.36 7.42 -7.30
CA LEU A 350 -4.32 6.45 -6.21
C LEU A 350 -4.60 7.09 -4.84
N GLY A 351 -4.01 8.25 -4.57
CA GLY A 351 -4.21 9.00 -3.33
C GLY A 351 -5.59 9.66 -3.20
N MET A 352 -6.37 9.72 -4.28
CA MET A 352 -7.71 10.31 -4.29
C MET A 352 -8.83 9.31 -4.04
N SER A 353 -8.51 8.02 -3.90
CA SER A 353 -9.48 6.96 -3.64
C SER A 353 -10.46 7.35 -2.52
N PRO A 354 -11.78 7.34 -2.76
CA PRO A 354 -12.76 7.69 -1.73
C PRO A 354 -12.75 6.70 -0.55
N HIS A 355 -12.36 5.45 -0.80
CA HIS A 355 -12.23 4.41 0.23
C HIS A 355 -11.13 4.72 1.25
N ALA A 356 -10.18 5.61 0.90
CA ALA A 356 -9.13 6.03 1.81
C ALA A 356 -9.48 7.26 2.68
N ARG A 357 -10.69 7.81 2.52
CA ARG A 357 -11.14 9.02 3.24
C ARG A 357 -12.36 8.78 4.13
N GLY A 358 -13.11 7.70 3.89
CA GLY A 358 -14.38 7.49 4.57
C GLY A 358 -15.43 8.53 4.15
N GLY A 359 -16.38 8.81 5.04
CA GLY A 359 -17.43 9.81 4.82
C GLY A 359 -18.57 9.32 3.92
N ALA A 360 -19.50 10.22 3.59
CA ALA A 360 -20.79 9.88 2.97
C ALA A 360 -20.71 9.15 1.61
N THR A 361 -19.57 9.24 0.92
CA THR A 361 -19.33 8.53 -0.35
C THR A 361 -19.20 7.02 -0.17
N VAL A 362 -18.71 6.56 0.99
CA VAL A 362 -18.43 5.13 1.26
C VAL A 362 -19.06 4.62 2.55
N TYR A 363 -19.58 5.51 3.40
CA TYR A 363 -20.27 5.18 4.64
C TYR A 363 -21.78 5.33 4.48
N ARG A 364 -22.51 4.31 4.94
CA ARG A 364 -23.96 4.32 5.08
C ARG A 364 -24.33 3.86 6.49
N PRO A 365 -25.17 4.60 7.24
CA PRO A 365 -25.68 4.13 8.53
C PRO A 365 -26.40 2.79 8.39
N LEU A 366 -26.24 1.93 9.39
CA LEU A 366 -26.98 0.67 9.46
C LEU A 366 -28.47 0.96 9.72
N VAL A 367 -29.32 0.19 9.06
CA VAL A 367 -30.73 0.07 9.45
C VAL A 367 -30.78 -0.91 10.63
N LEU A 368 -31.17 -0.41 11.80
CA LEU A 368 -31.19 -1.19 13.04
C LEU A 368 -32.63 -1.55 13.41
N PRO A 369 -32.90 -2.78 13.88
CA PRO A 369 -34.21 -3.14 14.41
C PRO A 369 -34.40 -2.54 15.80
N ASP A 370 -35.64 -2.49 16.28
CA ASP A 370 -35.94 -2.08 17.66
C ASP A 370 -35.39 -3.12 18.66
N VAL A 371 -34.58 -2.67 19.60
CA VAL A 371 -33.92 -3.53 20.60
C VAL A 371 -34.92 -4.20 21.53
N GLU A 372 -36.09 -3.57 21.78
CA GLU A 372 -37.13 -4.10 22.67
C GLU A 372 -37.73 -5.40 22.15
N GLN A 373 -37.70 -5.64 20.83
CA GLN A 373 -38.11 -6.91 20.22
C GLN A 373 -37.22 -8.09 20.64
N PHE A 374 -36.01 -7.79 21.11
CA PHE A 374 -35.00 -8.75 21.53
C PHE A 374 -34.80 -8.76 23.04
N ALA A 375 -35.55 -7.95 23.81
CA ALA A 375 -35.53 -7.99 25.26
C ALA A 375 -36.19 -9.27 25.80
N GLU A 376 -35.87 -9.59 27.06
CA GLU A 376 -36.56 -10.60 27.85
C GLU A 376 -36.93 -9.98 29.20
N ASP A 377 -38.07 -10.39 29.76
CA ASP A 377 -38.51 -9.91 31.07
C ASP A 377 -37.60 -10.46 32.17
N ALA A 378 -36.91 -9.54 32.86
CA ALA A 378 -36.02 -9.82 33.97
C ALA A 378 -36.45 -9.07 35.25
N GLU A 379 -37.74 -8.74 35.40
CA GLU A 379 -38.27 -8.01 36.56
C GLU A 379 -37.97 -8.72 37.89
N ILE A 380 -37.85 -10.05 37.89
CA ILE A 380 -37.50 -10.85 39.07
C ILE A 380 -36.09 -11.47 38.90
N PRO A 381 -35.07 -11.00 39.63
CA PRO A 381 -33.70 -11.51 39.51
C PRO A 381 -33.59 -13.02 39.77
N GLY A 382 -32.81 -13.71 38.94
CA GLY A 382 -32.47 -15.14 39.12
C GLY A 382 -33.57 -16.13 38.73
N THR A 383 -34.64 -15.69 38.09
CA THR A 383 -35.77 -16.54 37.71
C THR A 383 -35.77 -17.00 36.26
N ILE A 384 -34.98 -16.35 35.39
CA ILE A 384 -34.91 -16.65 33.97
C ILE A 384 -33.59 -17.35 33.60
N GLY A 385 -33.69 -18.38 32.74
CA GLY A 385 -32.56 -19.03 32.10
C GLY A 385 -32.17 -18.36 30.78
N SER A 386 -31.92 -17.05 30.80
CA SER A 386 -31.59 -16.25 29.61
C SER A 386 -30.12 -16.41 29.19
N SER A 387 -29.85 -16.22 27.90
CA SER A 387 -28.50 -16.14 27.34
C SER A 387 -28.39 -14.85 26.54
N SER A 388 -27.74 -13.82 27.11
CA SER A 388 -27.56 -12.51 26.47
C SER A 388 -26.96 -12.63 25.07
N MET A 389 -26.00 -13.55 24.87
CA MET A 389 -25.41 -13.78 23.57
C MET A 389 -26.37 -14.36 22.52
N ARG A 390 -27.36 -15.17 22.93
CA ARG A 390 -28.38 -15.67 21.99
C ARG A 390 -29.31 -14.54 21.56
N ARG A 391 -29.68 -13.65 22.49
CA ARG A 391 -30.48 -12.44 22.17
C ARG A 391 -29.70 -11.48 21.26
N ALA A 392 -28.40 -11.31 21.50
CA ALA A 392 -27.51 -10.56 20.60
C ALA A 392 -27.43 -11.22 19.22
N GLY A 393 -27.31 -12.55 19.14
CA GLY A 393 -27.34 -13.29 17.88
C GLY A 393 -28.64 -13.06 17.10
N ALA A 394 -29.80 -13.11 17.76
CA ALA A 394 -31.09 -12.80 17.16
C ALA A 394 -31.16 -11.35 16.64
N TYR A 395 -30.69 -10.37 17.42
CA TYR A 395 -30.62 -8.97 17.00
C TYR A 395 -29.72 -8.80 15.77
N LEU A 396 -28.50 -9.36 15.79
CA LEU A 396 -27.55 -9.29 14.67
C LEU A 396 -28.08 -9.99 13.42
N THR A 397 -28.85 -11.07 13.57
CA THR A 397 -29.55 -11.73 12.46
C THR A 397 -30.47 -10.75 11.73
N GLU A 398 -31.21 -9.93 12.47
CA GLU A 398 -32.10 -8.94 11.89
C GLU A 398 -31.34 -7.74 11.31
N VAL A 399 -30.23 -7.32 11.94
CA VAL A 399 -29.30 -6.34 11.34
C VAL A 399 -28.80 -6.83 9.98
N PHE A 400 -28.42 -8.11 9.84
CA PHE A 400 -28.06 -8.68 8.53
C PHE A 400 -29.20 -8.58 7.51
N ARG A 401 -30.44 -8.92 7.90
CA ARG A 401 -31.60 -8.85 6.98
C ARG A 401 -31.91 -7.43 6.53
N LEU A 402 -31.95 -6.48 7.45
CA LEU A 402 -32.28 -5.08 7.17
C LEU A 402 -31.21 -4.38 6.31
N ASN A 403 -29.97 -4.92 6.29
CA ASN A 403 -28.85 -4.37 5.54
C ASN A 403 -28.39 -5.29 4.39
N ALA A 404 -29.20 -6.28 4.00
CA ALA A 404 -28.84 -7.25 2.96
C ALA A 404 -28.66 -6.61 1.57
N GLU A 405 -29.44 -5.57 1.26
CA GLU A 405 -29.30 -4.81 0.02
C GLU A 405 -28.08 -3.89 0.04
N SER A 406 -27.78 -3.26 1.18
CA SER A 406 -26.68 -2.29 1.33
C SER A 406 -25.32 -2.94 1.52
N LYS A 407 -25.28 -4.19 1.99
CA LYS A 407 -24.04 -4.97 2.21
C LYS A 407 -22.96 -4.20 2.99
N ASN A 408 -23.39 -3.43 3.99
CA ASN A 408 -22.53 -2.56 4.80
C ASN A 408 -22.33 -3.08 6.23
N PHE A 409 -22.60 -4.37 6.48
CA PHE A 409 -22.39 -5.02 7.76
C PHE A 409 -21.70 -6.38 7.58
N ARG A 410 -20.58 -6.58 8.29
CA ARG A 410 -19.89 -7.87 8.40
C ARG A 410 -19.65 -8.22 9.86
N PHE A 411 -19.64 -9.52 10.13
CA PHE A 411 -19.29 -10.08 11.43
C PHE A 411 -18.01 -10.89 11.29
N MET A 412 -17.00 -10.55 12.09
CA MET A 412 -15.71 -11.24 12.11
C MET A 412 -15.63 -12.13 13.35
N SER A 413 -15.09 -13.34 13.20
CA SER A 413 -14.97 -14.28 14.30
C SER A 413 -13.76 -15.18 14.13
N PRO A 414 -12.88 -15.29 15.14
CA PRO A 414 -11.75 -16.19 15.12
C PRO A 414 -12.19 -17.62 15.53
N ASP A 415 -13.07 -18.24 14.73
CA ASP A 415 -13.63 -19.60 14.97
C ASP A 415 -14.56 -19.74 16.20
N GLU A 416 -15.06 -18.62 16.73
CA GLU A 416 -15.81 -18.65 18.00
C GLU A 416 -17.31 -18.39 17.87
N THR A 417 -17.87 -18.28 16.66
CA THR A 417 -19.28 -17.86 16.49
C THR A 417 -20.27 -18.78 17.23
N TYR A 418 -20.13 -20.10 17.11
CA TYR A 418 -20.96 -21.06 17.86
C TYR A 418 -20.62 -21.06 19.37
N SER A 419 -19.33 -21.03 19.72
CA SER A 419 -18.88 -21.03 21.12
C SER A 419 -19.46 -19.85 21.89
N ASN A 420 -19.46 -18.68 21.25
CA ASN A 420 -20.02 -17.43 21.76
C ASN A 420 -21.55 -17.37 21.62
N LYS A 421 -22.22 -18.43 21.14
CA LYS A 421 -23.69 -18.52 20.98
C LYS A 421 -24.30 -17.42 20.09
N LEU A 422 -23.55 -16.96 19.09
CA LEU A 422 -23.97 -15.96 18.09
C LEU A 422 -24.38 -16.62 16.76
N ASP A 423 -24.48 -17.95 16.73
CA ASP A 423 -24.74 -18.75 15.54
C ASP A 423 -26.11 -18.52 14.90
N GLU A 424 -27.04 -17.85 15.58
CA GLU A 424 -28.32 -17.48 15.00
C GLU A 424 -28.17 -16.58 13.76
N ILE A 425 -27.06 -15.83 13.65
CA ILE A 425 -26.75 -15.01 12.46
C ILE A 425 -26.76 -15.82 11.16
N PHE A 426 -26.48 -17.13 11.22
CA PHE A 426 -26.48 -18.00 10.04
C PHE A 426 -27.89 -18.26 9.47
N ARG A 427 -28.95 -17.77 10.12
CA ARG A 427 -30.30 -17.68 9.53
C ARG A 427 -30.45 -16.55 8.52
N ALA A 428 -29.51 -15.61 8.48
CA ALA A 428 -29.53 -14.45 7.57
C ALA A 428 -28.27 -14.34 6.71
N THR A 429 -27.18 -15.02 7.07
CA THR A 429 -25.92 -15.00 6.32
C THR A 429 -25.21 -16.35 6.40
N SER A 430 -24.02 -16.45 5.82
CA SER A 430 -23.14 -17.62 5.90
C SER A 430 -21.70 -17.17 6.12
N ARG A 431 -20.84 -18.07 6.61
CA ARG A 431 -19.41 -17.84 6.65
C ARG A 431 -18.86 -17.81 5.23
N SER A 432 -18.13 -16.75 4.88
CA SER A 432 -17.42 -16.69 3.61
C SER A 432 -16.31 -17.75 3.56
N TRP A 433 -16.32 -18.58 2.51
CA TRP A 433 -15.35 -19.64 2.30
C TRP A 433 -15.21 -19.98 0.82
N GLN A 434 -14.00 -19.82 0.28
CA GLN A 434 -13.73 -20.02 -1.15
C GLN A 434 -13.10 -21.39 -1.45
N TRP A 435 -12.78 -22.18 -0.44
CA TRP A 435 -12.09 -23.47 -0.57
C TRP A 435 -13.10 -24.63 -0.67
N PRO A 436 -12.65 -25.89 -0.85
CA PRO A 436 -13.56 -27.03 -0.85
C PRO A 436 -14.51 -27.01 0.35
N ILE A 437 -15.79 -27.30 0.11
CA ILE A 437 -16.85 -27.44 1.12
C ILE A 437 -17.34 -28.86 1.03
N MET A 438 -17.25 -29.61 2.13
CA MET A 438 -17.73 -30.99 2.22
C MET A 438 -19.21 -31.03 2.55
N GLU A 439 -19.88 -32.15 2.27
CA GLU A 439 -21.33 -32.30 2.50
C GLU A 439 -21.76 -32.16 3.97
N TRP A 440 -20.84 -32.34 4.91
CA TRP A 440 -21.08 -32.21 6.35
C TRP A 440 -20.71 -30.83 6.92
N ASP A 441 -20.12 -29.95 6.12
CA ASP A 441 -19.78 -28.59 6.52
C ASP A 441 -21.05 -27.73 6.58
N LYS A 442 -21.15 -26.86 7.59
CA LYS A 442 -22.37 -26.09 7.87
C LYS A 442 -22.13 -24.58 7.83
N ASP A 443 -23.16 -23.87 7.40
CA ASP A 443 -23.24 -22.41 7.40
C ASP A 443 -22.03 -21.75 6.72
N LEU A 444 -21.52 -22.38 5.65
CA LEU A 444 -20.42 -21.92 4.81
C LEU A 444 -20.95 -21.70 3.40
N SER A 445 -20.55 -20.59 2.78
CA SER A 445 -20.89 -20.30 1.40
C SER A 445 -19.72 -19.65 0.68
N ARG A 446 -19.68 -19.84 -0.64
CA ARG A 446 -18.82 -19.07 -1.53
C ARG A 446 -19.40 -17.70 -1.83
N ASP A 447 -20.67 -17.47 -1.49
CA ASP A 447 -21.43 -16.25 -1.81
C ASP A 447 -21.03 -15.01 -1.01
#